data_AF-A0AAV6FSC5-F1
#
_entry.id   AF-A0AAV6FSC5-F1
#
_cell.length_a   1.000
_cell.length_b   1.000
_cell.length_c   1.000
_cell.angle_alpha   90.00
_cell.angle_beta   90.00
_cell.angle_gamma   90.00
#
_symmetry.space_group_name_H-M   'P 1'
#
loop_
_entity.id
_entity.type
_entity.pdbx_description
1 polymer ?
#
loop_
_entity_poly.entity_id
_entity_poly.type
_entity_poly.pdbx_seq_one_letter_code
_entity_poly.pdbx_strand_id
1 'polypeptide(L)'
;MDGSVWLGPNAVLAFKREGYQLYDLNVRDLTDALSFRGLQKLVMKNITYGLGEMFRGVFIGAQVKILQKFIPELSLSDVVRGPSGVRAQALDKDGNLVDDFVFDGGTGEIGSRVLHVRNAPSPAATSSLAIAEMVADEAEKRFTL
;
A
#
# COMPACT_ATOMS: atom_id res chain seq x y z
N MET A 1 -15.54 -11.81 -16.00
CA MET A 1 -14.82 -10.54 -16.21
C MET A 1 -15.70 -9.70 -17.12
N ASP A 2 -16.01 -8.47 -16.74
CA ASP A 2 -17.00 -7.59 -17.37
C ASP A 2 -16.49 -6.86 -18.63
N GLY A 3 -15.28 -7.19 -19.10
CA GLY A 3 -14.65 -6.55 -20.26
C GLY A 3 -14.04 -5.17 -19.96
N SER A 4 -14.10 -4.70 -18.70
CA SER A 4 -13.46 -3.46 -18.29
C SER A 4 -11.93 -3.60 -18.27
N VAL A 5 -11.22 -2.55 -18.68
CA VAL A 5 -9.77 -2.48 -18.65
C VAL A 5 -9.34 -1.50 -17.58
N TRP A 6 -8.55 -1.98 -16.62
CA TRP A 6 -8.01 -1.18 -15.53
C TRP A 6 -6.64 -0.66 -15.93
N LEU A 7 -6.54 0.65 -16.09
CA LEU A 7 -5.25 1.31 -16.35
C LEU A 7 -4.56 1.58 -15.01
N GLY A 8 -3.33 1.06 -14.92
CA GLY A 8 -2.69 0.62 -13.68
C GLY A 8 -2.67 1.61 -12.51
N PRO A 9 -2.50 1.06 -11.29
CA PRO A 9 -2.66 1.82 -10.08
C PRO A 9 -1.53 2.84 -9.93
N ASN A 10 -1.90 3.99 -9.38
CA ASN A 10 -0.97 4.96 -8.84
C ASN A 10 -0.90 4.74 -7.32
N ALA A 11 0.31 4.75 -6.76
CA ALA A 11 0.52 4.66 -5.32
C ALA A 11 0.87 6.03 -4.76
N VAL A 12 -0.02 6.55 -3.91
CA VAL A 12 0.16 7.82 -3.19
C VAL A 12 -0.03 7.59 -1.70
N LEU A 13 0.46 8.53 -0.89
CA LEU A 13 0.23 8.50 0.55
C LEU A 13 -1.27 8.63 0.84
N ALA A 14 -1.84 7.68 1.57
CA ALA A 14 -3.18 7.82 2.13
C ALA A 14 -3.16 8.72 3.37
N PHE A 15 -4.08 9.68 3.46
CA PHE A 15 -4.14 10.63 4.58
C PHE A 15 -4.98 10.13 5.78
N LYS A 16 -5.46 8.89 5.70
CA LYS A 16 -6.22 8.17 6.71
C LYS A 16 -5.97 6.67 6.54
N ARG A 17 -5.80 5.93 7.64
CA ARG A 17 -5.48 4.48 7.60
C ARG A 17 -6.55 3.64 6.91
N GLU A 18 -7.80 4.09 6.95
CA GLU A 18 -8.96 3.48 6.29
C GLU A 18 -9.65 4.49 5.34
N GLY A 19 -8.86 5.36 4.70
CA GLY A 19 -9.35 6.35 3.75
C GLY A 19 -9.33 5.82 2.32
N TYR A 20 -10.49 5.49 1.77
CA TYR A 20 -10.64 4.97 0.40
C TYR A 20 -11.05 6.07 -0.60
N GLN A 21 -11.11 7.32 -0.16
CA GLN A 21 -11.27 8.48 -1.02
C GLN A 21 -10.02 9.35 -1.02
N LEU A 22 -9.80 10.07 -2.12
CA LEU A 22 -8.63 10.94 -2.30
C LEU A 22 -8.54 12.05 -1.23
N TYR A 23 -9.69 12.46 -0.69
CA TYR A 23 -9.82 13.53 0.29
C TYR A 23 -10.16 13.02 1.70
N ASP A 24 -10.11 11.71 1.93
CA ASP A 24 -10.28 11.15 3.27
C ASP A 24 -9.08 11.54 4.14
N LEU A 25 -9.32 12.47 5.06
CA LEU A 25 -8.31 13.02 5.95
C LEU A 25 -8.61 12.62 7.38
N ASN A 26 -7.63 12.05 8.06
CA ASN A 26 -7.62 11.97 9.52
C ASN A 26 -6.35 12.66 10.03
N VAL A 27 -6.52 13.79 10.71
CA VAL A 27 -5.40 14.60 11.19
C VAL A 27 -4.48 13.80 12.10
N ARG A 28 -5.03 12.95 12.97
CA ARG A 28 -4.23 12.13 13.89
C ARG A 28 -3.38 11.12 13.11
N ASP A 29 -3.97 10.38 12.18
CA ASP A 29 -3.25 9.41 11.35
C ASP A 29 -2.17 10.09 10.51
N LEU A 30 -2.49 11.25 9.92
CA LEU A 30 -1.56 12.01 9.11
C LEU A 30 -0.39 12.53 9.95
N THR A 31 -0.65 13.08 11.14
CA THR A 31 0.41 13.53 12.05
C THR A 31 1.29 12.38 12.53
N ASP A 32 0.72 11.22 12.83
CA ASP A 32 1.45 10.02 13.21
C ASP A 32 2.37 9.54 12.07
N ALA A 33 1.82 9.44 10.85
CA ALA A 33 2.59 9.07 9.67
C ALA A 33 3.72 10.07 9.38
N LEU A 34 3.44 11.37 9.35
CA LEU A 34 4.42 12.42 9.06
C LEU A 34 5.49 12.56 10.15
N SER A 35 5.18 12.22 11.40
CA SER A 35 6.16 12.22 12.51
C SER A 35 7.10 11.01 12.47
N PHE A 36 6.74 9.96 11.72
CA PHE A 36 7.56 8.76 11.61
C PHE A 36 8.81 9.02 10.76
N ARG A 37 9.99 8.90 11.39
CA ARG A 37 11.30 9.15 10.76
C ARG A 37 11.54 8.34 9.49
N GLY A 38 11.05 7.10 9.44
CA GLY A 38 11.15 6.26 8.24
C GLY A 38 10.44 6.87 7.05
N LEU A 39 9.21 7.37 7.24
CA LEU A 39 8.43 8.00 6.18
C LEU A 39 9.10 9.28 5.68
N GLN A 40 9.58 10.11 6.60
CA GLN A 40 10.31 11.33 6.25
C GLN A 40 11.50 11.03 5.33
N LYS A 41 12.32 10.03 5.67
CA LYS A 41 13.46 9.61 4.83
C LYS A 41 13.01 9.10 3.47
N LEU A 42 11.98 8.26 3.42
CA LEU A 42 11.43 7.72 2.17
C LEU A 42 10.92 8.83 1.25
N VAL A 43 10.16 9.79 1.80
CA VAL A 43 9.63 10.94 1.06
C VAL A 43 10.78 11.81 0.55
N MET A 44 11.77 12.15 1.38
CA MET A 44 12.91 12.96 0.96
C MET A 44 13.71 12.31 -0.18
N LYS A 45 13.83 10.98 -0.20
CA LYS A 45 14.51 10.24 -1.28
C LYS A 45 13.71 10.24 -2.60
N ASN A 46 12.37 10.30 -2.53
CA ASN A 46 11.48 10.09 -3.68
C ASN A 46 10.52 11.26 -3.94
N ILE A 47 10.81 12.47 -3.45
CA ILE A 47 9.86 13.59 -3.43
C ILE A 47 9.37 13.98 -4.82
N THR A 48 10.26 13.98 -5.81
CA THR A 48 9.94 14.31 -7.21
C THR A 48 8.97 13.31 -7.80
N TYR A 49 9.18 12.03 -7.54
CA TYR A 49 8.31 10.95 -7.98
C TYR A 49 6.95 11.01 -7.26
N GLY A 50 6.95 11.14 -5.93
CA GLY A 50 5.73 11.18 -5.12
C GLY A 50 4.81 12.37 -5.44
N LEU A 51 5.37 13.57 -5.66
CA LEU A 51 4.59 14.74 -6.09
C LEU A 51 4.00 14.54 -7.49
N GLY A 52 4.79 13.96 -8.40
CA GLY A 52 4.30 13.62 -9.75
C GLY A 52 3.14 12.64 -9.70
N GLU A 53 3.23 11.62 -8.84
CA GLU A 53 2.15 10.67 -8.64
C GLU A 53 0.91 11.33 -8.02
N MET A 54 1.03 12.13 -6.95
CA MET A 54 -0.13 12.84 -6.40
C MET A 54 -0.81 13.72 -7.45
N PHE A 55 -0.03 14.46 -8.23
CA PHE A 55 -0.57 15.31 -9.29
C PHE A 55 -1.40 14.50 -10.30
N ARG A 56 -0.90 13.34 -10.73
CA ARG A 56 -1.62 12.45 -11.65
C ARG A 56 -2.85 11.79 -11.04
N GLY A 57 -2.83 11.51 -9.74
CA GLY A 57 -4.00 11.00 -9.00
C GLY A 57 -5.15 12.03 -8.91
N VAL A 58 -4.82 13.32 -8.89
CA VAL A 58 -5.79 14.42 -8.87
C VAL A 58 -6.21 14.82 -10.30
N PHE A 59 -5.26 14.99 -11.21
CA PHE A 59 -5.51 15.41 -12.59
C PHE A 59 -5.52 14.23 -13.56
N ILE A 60 -6.72 13.74 -13.88
CA ILE A 60 -6.92 12.62 -14.82
C ILE A 60 -6.25 12.90 -16.18
N GLY A 61 -6.29 14.13 -16.69
CA GLY A 61 -5.64 14.49 -17.95
C GLY A 61 -4.12 14.28 -17.93
N ALA A 62 -3.46 14.48 -16.79
CA ALA A 62 -2.05 14.18 -16.64
C ALA A 62 -1.77 12.67 -16.68
N GLN A 63 -2.68 11.86 -16.10
CA GLN A 63 -2.61 10.40 -16.19
C GLN A 63 -2.85 9.91 -17.63
N VAL A 64 -3.87 10.43 -18.32
CA VAL A 64 -4.16 10.10 -19.73
C VAL A 64 -2.95 10.37 -20.62
N LYS A 65 -2.26 11.49 -20.42
CA LYS A 65 -1.04 11.81 -21.18
C LYS A 65 0.09 10.78 -21.00
N ILE A 66 0.19 10.15 -19.83
CA ILE A 66 1.14 9.05 -19.62
C ILE A 66 0.66 7.78 -20.31
N LEU A 67 -0.62 7.46 -20.20
CA LEU A 67 -1.24 6.28 -20.81
C LEU A 67 -1.19 6.33 -22.35
N GLN A 68 -1.22 7.53 -22.93
CA GLN A 68 -1.04 7.75 -24.37
C GLN A 68 0.31 7.27 -24.91
N LYS A 69 1.33 7.04 -24.06
CA LYS A 69 2.56 6.37 -24.49
C LYS A 69 2.35 4.92 -24.90
N PHE A 70 1.30 4.28 -24.37
CA PHE A 70 0.92 2.90 -24.66
C PHE A 70 -0.27 2.83 -25.62
N ILE A 71 -1.24 3.74 -25.48
CA ILE A 71 -2.45 3.81 -26.32
C ILE A 71 -2.60 5.25 -26.83
N PRO A 72 -1.96 5.64 -27.95
CA PRO A 72 -1.93 7.03 -28.42
C PRO A 72 -3.30 7.65 -28.70
N GLU A 73 -4.28 6.83 -29.07
CA GLU A 73 -5.64 7.24 -29.40
C GLU A 73 -6.52 7.51 -28.15
N LEU A 74 -6.02 7.17 -26.95
CA LEU A 74 -6.76 7.33 -25.70
C LEU A 74 -7.07 8.80 -25.44
N SER A 75 -8.35 9.09 -25.20
CA SER A 75 -8.84 10.42 -24.86
C SER A 75 -9.36 10.48 -23.42
N LEU A 76 -9.62 11.70 -22.93
CA LEU A 76 -10.21 11.92 -21.60
C LEU A 76 -11.61 11.29 -21.46
N SER A 77 -12.39 11.23 -22.54
CA SER A 77 -13.74 10.65 -22.52
C SER A 77 -13.74 9.13 -22.40
N ASP A 78 -12.61 8.47 -22.67
CA ASP A 78 -12.47 7.01 -22.60
C ASP A 78 -12.11 6.52 -21.20
N VAL A 79 -11.82 7.45 -20.28
CA VAL A 79 -11.29 7.13 -18.95
C VAL A 79 -12.20 7.65 -17.84
N VAL A 80 -12.53 6.75 -16.93
CA VAL A 80 -13.25 7.06 -15.68
C VAL A 80 -12.35 6.77 -14.48
N ARG A 81 -12.60 7.45 -13.35
CA ARG A 81 -11.88 7.15 -12.11
C ARG A 81 -12.24 5.75 -11.62
N GLY A 82 -11.22 4.96 -11.33
CA GLY A 82 -11.36 3.69 -10.65
C GLY A 82 -11.59 3.81 -9.14
N PRO A 83 -11.84 2.68 -8.45
CA PRO A 83 -11.83 2.63 -7.00
C PRO A 83 -10.40 2.82 -6.52
N SER A 84 -10.28 3.13 -5.23
CA SER A 84 -8.99 3.15 -4.55
C SER A 84 -8.91 1.99 -3.56
N GLY A 85 -7.68 1.63 -3.19
CA GLY A 85 -7.40 0.69 -2.12
C GLY A 85 -6.30 1.23 -1.23
N VAL A 86 -6.38 0.94 0.06
CA VAL A 86 -5.31 1.27 1.02
C VAL A 86 -4.50 0.00 1.30
N ARG A 87 -3.20 0.09 1.10
CA ARG A 87 -2.25 -0.96 1.46
C ARG A 87 -1.50 -0.56 2.72
N ALA A 88 -1.58 -1.40 3.75
CA ALA A 88 -0.65 -1.31 4.87
C ALA A 88 0.75 -1.74 4.36
N GLN A 89 1.70 -0.81 4.41
CA GLN A 89 3.06 -1.05 3.93
C GLN A 89 4.03 -0.83 5.08
N ALA A 90 4.76 -1.89 5.47
CA ALA A 90 5.75 -1.79 6.52
C ALA A 90 7.00 -1.04 6.02
N LEU A 91 7.53 -0.18 6.90
CA LEU A 91 8.65 0.71 6.64
C LEU A 91 9.56 0.73 7.87
N ASP A 92 10.86 0.56 7.65
CA ASP A 92 11.84 0.66 8.73
C ASP A 92 12.15 2.13 9.10
N LYS A 93 12.91 2.32 10.17
CA LYS A 93 13.35 3.65 10.65
C LYS A 93 14.29 4.39 9.68
N ASP A 94 14.84 3.67 8.70
CA ASP A 94 15.80 4.16 7.73
C ASP A 94 15.16 4.50 6.38
N GLY A 95 13.85 4.25 6.24
CA GLY A 95 13.05 4.59 5.08
C GLY A 95 13.04 3.48 4.01
N ASN A 96 13.41 2.24 4.36
CA ASN A 96 13.33 1.10 3.48
C ASN A 96 12.00 0.36 3.68
N LEU A 97 11.34 0.03 2.57
CA LEU A 97 10.15 -0.81 2.57
C LEU A 97 10.55 -2.22 2.99
N VAL A 98 9.75 -2.84 3.85
CA VAL A 98 9.98 -4.22 4.23
C VAL A 98 9.38 -5.14 3.17
N ASP A 99 10.22 -5.98 2.58
CA ASP A 99 9.83 -6.84 1.45
C ASP A 99 9.26 -8.19 1.88
N ASP A 100 9.67 -8.71 3.04
CA ASP A 100 9.33 -10.05 3.53
C ASP A 100 8.41 -10.00 4.77
N PHE A 101 7.98 -11.16 5.25
CA PHE A 101 7.13 -11.29 6.42
C PHE A 101 7.70 -10.61 7.67
N VAL A 102 6.82 -9.96 8.42
CA VAL A 102 7.11 -9.49 9.77
C VAL A 102 6.06 -10.06 10.70
N PHE A 103 6.44 -11.07 11.46
CA PHE A 103 5.61 -11.65 12.51
C PHE A 103 5.91 -11.01 13.86
N ASP A 104 4.86 -10.77 14.65
CA ASP A 104 4.97 -10.20 15.99
C ASP A 104 3.94 -10.87 16.91
N GLY A 105 4.27 -11.02 18.19
CA GLY A 105 3.29 -11.49 19.19
C GLY A 105 2.73 -10.38 20.06
N GLY A 106 3.33 -9.19 20.03
CA GLY A 106 3.10 -8.18 21.06
C GLY A 106 3.78 -8.56 22.39
N THR A 107 3.32 -7.97 23.48
CA THR A 107 3.96 -8.07 24.80
C THR A 107 2.99 -8.53 25.89
N GLY A 108 3.54 -9.06 26.99
CA GLY A 108 2.76 -9.56 28.12
C GLY A 108 2.13 -10.93 27.90
N GLU A 109 1.24 -11.35 28.79
CA GLU A 109 0.62 -12.69 28.77
C GLU A 109 -0.27 -12.94 27.55
N ILE A 110 -0.84 -11.89 26.96
CA ILE A 110 -1.64 -12.00 25.73
C ILE A 110 -0.72 -12.31 24.54
N GLY A 111 0.51 -11.78 24.52
CA GLY A 111 1.38 -11.90 23.36
C GLY A 111 1.94 -13.29 23.11
N SER A 112 1.84 -14.20 24.08
CA SER A 112 2.10 -15.62 23.89
C SER A 112 0.94 -16.38 23.23
N ARG A 113 -0.19 -15.70 22.97
CA ARG A 113 -1.42 -16.28 22.41
C ARG A 113 -1.88 -15.61 21.11
N VAL A 114 -1.10 -14.66 20.59
CA VAL A 114 -1.45 -13.88 19.39
C VAL A 114 -0.29 -13.92 18.39
N LEU A 115 -0.62 -14.06 17.11
CA LEU A 115 0.30 -13.91 15.99
C LEU A 115 -0.19 -12.77 15.10
N HIS A 116 0.55 -11.67 15.09
CA HIS A 116 0.34 -10.55 14.18
C HIS A 116 1.20 -10.71 12.93
N VAL A 117 0.56 -10.62 11.77
CA VAL A 117 1.24 -10.49 10.48
C VAL A 117 1.31 -9.01 10.13
N ARG A 118 2.43 -8.37 10.47
CA ARG A 118 2.62 -6.91 10.30
C ARG A 118 3.07 -6.54 8.89
N ASN A 119 3.67 -7.48 8.17
CA ASN A 119 3.97 -7.36 6.75
C ASN A 119 3.85 -8.75 6.11
N ALA A 120 3.44 -8.79 4.85
CA ALA A 120 3.44 -9.98 4.01
C ALA A 120 3.94 -9.61 2.61
N PRO A 121 4.64 -10.52 1.92
CA PRO A 121 5.19 -10.26 0.60
C PRO A 121 4.09 -10.08 -0.46
N SER A 122 4.45 -9.37 -1.53
CA SER A 122 3.59 -9.10 -2.69
C SER A 122 3.82 -10.13 -3.81
N PRO A 123 2.82 -10.45 -4.65
CA PRO A 123 1.42 -10.05 -4.61
C PRO A 123 0.55 -10.99 -3.73
N ALA A 124 -0.17 -10.40 -2.76
CA ALA A 124 -0.91 -11.16 -1.75
C ALA A 124 -2.05 -12.02 -2.34
N ALA A 125 -2.82 -11.50 -3.31
CA ALA A 125 -3.95 -12.24 -3.86
C ALA A 125 -3.53 -13.48 -4.65
N THR A 126 -2.51 -13.35 -5.50
CA THR A 126 -2.01 -14.44 -6.35
C THR A 126 -1.27 -15.51 -5.56
N SER A 127 -0.52 -15.12 -4.52
CA SER A 127 0.25 -16.04 -3.67
C SER A 127 -0.47 -16.37 -2.36
N SER A 128 -1.79 -16.21 -2.30
CA SER A 128 -2.56 -16.31 -1.06
C SER A 128 -2.43 -17.65 -0.36
N LEU A 129 -2.40 -18.76 -1.10
CA LEU A 129 -2.23 -20.10 -0.54
C LEU A 129 -0.83 -20.32 0.03
N ALA A 130 0.22 -19.89 -0.68
CA ALA A 130 1.60 -19.98 -0.19
C ALA A 130 1.83 -19.08 1.03
N ILE A 131 1.23 -17.89 1.04
CA ILE A 131 1.23 -17.00 2.21
C ILE A 131 0.51 -17.67 3.38
N ALA A 132 -0.63 -18.32 3.14
CA ALA A 132 -1.38 -19.03 4.18
C ALA A 132 -0.58 -20.20 4.78
N GLU A 133 0.13 -20.96 3.94
CA GLU A 133 1.03 -22.03 4.39
C GLU A 133 2.13 -21.47 5.30
N MET A 134 2.81 -20.40 4.89
CA MET A 134 3.85 -19.74 5.72
C MET A 134 3.31 -19.24 7.07
N VAL A 135 2.09 -18.68 7.08
CA VAL A 135 1.45 -18.20 8.32
C VAL A 135 1.03 -19.39 9.21
N ALA A 136 0.55 -20.48 8.63
CA ALA A 136 0.17 -21.69 9.35
C ALA A 136 1.40 -22.35 10.01
N ASP A 137 2.49 -22.50 9.27
CA ASP A 137 3.76 -23.03 9.78
C ASP A 137 4.32 -22.19 10.94
N GLU A 138 4.24 -20.86 10.84
CA GLU A 138 4.66 -19.97 11.91
C GLU A 138 3.77 -20.12 13.16
N ALA A 139 2.46 -20.27 12.97
CA ALA A 139 1.53 -20.49 14.07
C ALA A 139 1.77 -21.84 14.77
N GLU A 140 1.99 -22.92 14.03
CA GLU A 140 2.31 -24.24 14.57
C GLU A 140 3.60 -24.20 15.40
N LYS A 141 4.67 -23.58 14.87
CA LYS A 141 5.95 -23.42 15.59
C LYS A 141 5.78 -22.60 16.87
N ARG A 142 5.04 -21.49 16.80
CA ARG A 142 4.92 -20.53 17.90
C ARG A 142 4.03 -21.05 19.03
N PHE A 143 2.97 -21.77 18.70
CA PHE A 143 1.98 -22.24 19.67
C PHE A 143 2.08 -23.73 19.98
N THR A 144 3.00 -24.46 19.33
CA THR A 144 3.20 -25.91 19.51
C THR A 144 1.90 -26.68 19.30
N LEU A 145 1.24 -26.43 18.16
CA LEU A 145 -0.03 -27.05 17.77
C LEU A 145 0.16 -28.48 17.23
#